data_AF-A0A9D4Y5V2-F1
#
_entry.id   AF-A0A9D4Y5V2-F1
#
_cell.length_a   1.000
_cell.length_b   1.000
_cell.length_c   1.000
_cell.angle_alpha   90.00
_cell.angle_beta   90.00
_cell.angle_gamma   90.00
#
_symmetry.space_group_name_H-M   'P 1'
#
loop_
_entity.id
_entity.type
_entity.pdbx_description
1 polymer ?
#
loop_
_entity_poly.entity_id
_entity_poly.type
_entity_poly.pdbx_seq_one_letter_code
_entity_poly.pdbx_strand_id
1 'polypeptide(L)'
;KGLAVVAISSNSAATHPQDGPEFMAEDAKLFGYPFPYLYDESQEVARDFGAVCTPEFYVFKKDGRRPFELVYHGQFDDSRPSNNNIPVTGRDLSLAIDRVLSGQLVPSEQKP
;
A
#
# COMPACT_ATOMS: atom_id res chain seq x y z
N LYS A 1 2.00 17.48 4.21
CA LYS A 1 1.96 16.65 5.43
C LYS A 1 3.01 15.55 5.29
N GLY A 2 3.62 15.08 6.38
CA GLY A 2 4.79 14.18 6.39
C GLY A 2 4.49 12.72 6.06
N LEU A 3 3.77 12.45 4.97
CA LEU A 3 3.53 11.09 4.45
C LEU A 3 4.36 10.89 3.18
N ALA A 4 5.15 9.83 3.16
CA ALA A 4 5.75 9.30 1.95
C ALA A 4 4.99 8.04 1.55
N VAL A 5 4.72 7.89 0.25
CA VAL A 5 4.06 6.71 -0.33
C VAL A 5 5.02 6.11 -1.35
N VAL A 6 5.11 4.80 -1.36
CA VAL A 6 5.80 4.01 -2.39
C VAL A 6 4.90 2.84 -2.71
N ALA A 7 4.59 2.65 -3.98
CA ALA A 7 3.92 1.45 -4.48
C ALA A 7 4.98 0.49 -5.04
N ILE A 8 4.80 -0.81 -4.86
CA ILE A 8 5.72 -1.83 -5.34
C ILE A 8 4.90 -2.93 -6.03
N SER A 9 5.16 -3.17 -7.32
CA SER A 9 4.67 -4.37 -8.02
C SER A 9 5.73 -5.45 -7.92
N SER A 10 5.33 -6.63 -7.41
CA SER A 10 6.20 -7.83 -7.33
C SER A 10 5.66 -8.98 -8.20
N ASN A 11 4.65 -8.69 -9.03
CA ASN A 11 4.04 -9.68 -9.91
C ASN A 11 5.03 -10.07 -11.02
N SER A 12 5.06 -11.35 -11.36
CA SER A 12 5.95 -11.85 -12.40
C SER A 12 5.46 -11.39 -13.78
N ALA A 13 6.24 -10.54 -14.45
CA ALA A 13 5.93 -10.05 -15.80
C ALA A 13 5.84 -11.18 -16.86
N ALA A 14 6.40 -12.36 -16.58
CA ALA A 14 6.25 -13.52 -17.47
C ALA A 14 4.83 -14.12 -17.44
N THR A 15 4.13 -14.02 -16.30
CA THR A 15 2.78 -14.57 -16.10
C THR A 15 1.70 -13.51 -16.14
N HIS A 16 2.04 -12.28 -15.72
CA HIS A 16 1.18 -11.11 -15.69
C HIS A 16 1.91 -9.95 -16.40
N PRO A 17 2.01 -9.96 -17.74
CA PRO A 17 2.77 -8.96 -18.48
C PRO A 17 2.33 -7.52 -18.19
N GLN A 18 1.03 -7.30 -17.93
CA GLN A 18 0.46 -6.00 -17.59
C GLN A 18 0.99 -5.41 -16.28
N ASP A 19 1.56 -6.23 -15.40
CA ASP A 19 2.16 -5.78 -14.14
C ASP A 19 3.68 -5.57 -14.25
N GLY A 20 4.22 -5.65 -15.48
CA GLY A 20 5.62 -5.40 -15.77
C GLY A 20 5.95 -3.91 -15.94
N PRO A 21 7.25 -3.54 -15.93
CA PRO A 21 7.69 -2.13 -15.89
C PRO A 21 7.13 -1.21 -16.98
N GLU A 22 6.92 -1.73 -18.20
CA GLU A 22 6.38 -0.96 -19.32
C GLU A 22 4.95 -0.49 -19.04
N PHE A 23 4.03 -1.41 -18.78
CA PHE A 23 2.63 -1.12 -18.48
C PHE A 23 2.47 -0.38 -17.15
N MET A 24 3.28 -0.69 -16.13
CA MET A 24 3.30 0.07 -14.88
C MET A 24 3.59 1.57 -15.11
N ALA A 25 4.52 1.88 -16.02
CA ALA A 25 4.85 3.26 -16.35
C ALA A 25 3.72 3.96 -17.14
N GLU A 26 2.96 3.22 -17.94
CA GLU A 26 1.75 3.73 -18.60
C GLU A 26 0.64 4.01 -17.59
N ASP A 27 0.36 3.06 -16.68
CA ASP A 27 -0.65 3.22 -15.62
C ASP A 27 -0.33 4.40 -14.71
N ALA A 28 0.93 4.54 -14.28
CA ALA A 28 1.35 5.66 -13.46
C ALA A 28 1.12 7.02 -14.14
N LYS A 29 1.30 7.09 -15.47
CA LYS A 29 1.00 8.30 -16.26
C LYS A 29 -0.50 8.51 -16.42
N LEU A 30 -1.24 7.45 -16.75
CA LEU A 30 -2.68 7.48 -17.01
C LEU A 30 -3.46 7.92 -15.77
N PHE A 31 -3.13 7.36 -14.61
CA PHE A 31 -3.78 7.67 -13.33
C PHE A 31 -3.09 8.78 -12.55
N GLY A 32 -1.98 9.33 -13.07
CA GLY A 32 -1.28 10.47 -12.49
C GLY A 32 -0.73 10.21 -11.08
N TYR A 33 -0.08 9.06 -10.86
CA TYR A 33 0.42 8.69 -9.55
C TYR A 33 1.46 9.70 -9.03
N PRO A 34 1.21 10.36 -7.88
CA PRO A 34 2.09 11.39 -7.34
C PRO A 34 3.24 10.80 -6.51
N PHE A 35 3.43 9.48 -6.54
CA PHE A 35 4.39 8.73 -5.74
C PHE A 35 5.18 7.74 -6.61
N PRO A 36 6.39 7.30 -6.17
CA PRO A 36 7.13 6.26 -6.87
C PRO A 36 6.34 4.95 -6.95
N TYR A 37 6.29 4.38 -8.14
CA TYR A 37 5.79 3.03 -8.41
C TYR A 37 6.96 2.16 -8.89
N LEU A 38 7.43 1.27 -8.03
CA LEU A 38 8.65 0.48 -8.21
C LEU A 38 8.32 -0.95 -8.63
N TYR A 39 9.24 -1.58 -9.37
CA TYR A 39 9.15 -2.99 -9.73
C TYR A 39 10.15 -3.81 -8.92
N ASP A 40 9.67 -4.82 -8.21
CA ASP A 40 10.47 -5.81 -7.48
C ASP A 40 10.59 -7.09 -8.30
N GLU A 41 11.56 -7.11 -9.20
CA GLU A 41 11.80 -8.26 -10.11
C GLU A 41 12.19 -9.53 -9.35
N SER A 42 12.96 -9.40 -8.26
CA SER A 42 13.44 -10.55 -7.47
C SER A 42 12.38 -11.09 -6.51
N GLN A 43 11.31 -10.34 -6.26
CA GLN A 43 10.28 -10.65 -5.25
C GLN A 43 10.85 -10.72 -3.82
N GLU A 44 12.06 -10.22 -3.59
CA GLU A 44 12.69 -10.26 -2.26
C GLU A 44 12.01 -9.26 -1.33
N VAL A 45 11.61 -8.09 -1.83
CA VAL A 45 10.91 -7.10 -1.01
C VAL A 45 9.55 -7.62 -0.59
N ALA A 46 8.77 -8.22 -1.50
CA ALA A 46 7.51 -8.84 -1.14
C ALA A 46 7.68 -9.95 -0.08
N ARG A 47 8.71 -10.79 -0.22
CA ARG A 47 8.99 -11.87 0.73
C ARG A 47 9.41 -11.34 2.11
N ASP A 48 10.25 -10.32 2.16
CA ASP A 48 10.70 -9.69 3.41
C ASP A 48 9.55 -9.01 4.16
N PHE A 49 8.58 -8.45 3.44
CA PHE A 49 7.36 -7.87 4.01
C PHE A 49 6.29 -8.92 4.36
N GLY A 50 6.47 -10.16 3.88
CA GLY A 50 5.45 -11.21 4.00
C GLY A 50 4.18 -10.91 3.21
N ALA A 51 4.30 -10.17 2.11
CA ALA A 51 3.16 -9.80 1.27
C ALA A 51 2.61 -11.03 0.52
N VAL A 52 1.29 -11.17 0.49
CA VAL A 52 0.60 -12.34 -0.06
C VAL A 52 -0.50 -11.99 -1.05
N CYS A 53 -0.94 -10.72 -1.10
CA CYS A 53 -2.00 -10.30 -2.00
C CYS A 53 -1.80 -8.87 -2.51
N THR A 54 -2.60 -8.49 -3.52
CA THR A 54 -2.62 -7.15 -4.07
C THR A 54 -4.07 -6.64 -4.15
N PRO A 55 -4.40 -5.47 -3.59
CA PRO A 55 -3.51 -4.58 -2.84
C PRO A 55 -3.30 -5.03 -1.39
N GLU A 56 -2.14 -4.72 -0.82
CA GLU A 56 -1.78 -4.93 0.58
C GLU A 56 -1.06 -3.68 1.11
N PHE A 57 -1.46 -3.16 2.27
CA PHE A 57 -1.00 -1.85 2.75
C PHE A 57 -0.24 -1.95 4.07
N TYR A 58 0.91 -1.28 4.14
CA TYR A 58 1.74 -1.16 5.33
C TYR A 58 1.98 0.32 5.64
N VAL A 59 1.66 0.77 6.85
CA VAL A 59 1.99 2.13 7.33
C VAL A 59 3.06 2.02 8.39
N PHE A 60 4.17 2.71 8.17
CA PHE A 60 5.25 2.80 9.12
C PHE A 60 5.33 4.18 9.76
N LYS A 61 5.51 4.21 11.08
CA LYS A 61 5.80 5.42 11.83
C LYS A 61 7.30 5.60 11.98
N LYS A 62 7.79 6.82 11.73
CA LYS A 62 9.17 7.23 11.98
C LYS A 62 9.21 8.25 13.12
N ASP A 63 9.86 7.89 14.22
CA ASP A 63 10.06 8.79 15.36
C ASP A 63 11.54 9.18 15.50
N GLY A 64 11.90 10.37 15.00
CA GLY A 64 13.26 10.91 15.05
C GLY A 64 14.29 9.96 14.43
N ARG A 65 15.23 9.45 15.23
CA ARG A 65 16.29 8.51 14.80
C ARG A 65 15.93 7.04 15.00
N ARG A 66 14.76 6.70 15.56
CA ARG A 66 14.35 5.31 15.80
C ARG A 66 14.08 4.57 14.48
N PRO A 67 14.21 3.24 14.43
CA PRO A 67 13.78 2.44 13.29
C PRO A 67 12.31 2.73 12.90
N PHE A 68 11.94 2.41 11.67
CA PHE A 68 10.55 2.42 11.27
C PHE A 68 9.78 1.35 12.04
N GLU A 69 8.60 1.72 12.55
CA GLU A 69 7.70 0.82 13.29
C GLU A 69 6.45 0.60 12.44
N LEU A 70 6.08 -0.66 12.17
CA LEU A 70 4.83 -0.98 11.50
C LEU A 70 3.67 -0.70 12.46
N VAL A 71 2.79 0.23 12.08
CA VAL A 71 1.67 0.67 12.93
C VAL A 71 0.31 0.35 12.31
N TYR A 72 0.26 0.00 11.03
CA TYR A 72 -0.94 -0.47 10.34
C TYR A 72 -0.58 -1.47 9.25
N HIS A 73 -1.27 -2.60 9.23
CA HIS A 73 -1.27 -3.58 8.14
C HIS A 73 -2.71 -4.05 7.92
N GLY A 74 -3.29 -3.72 6.78
CA GLY A 74 -4.72 -3.95 6.57
C GLY A 74 -5.27 -3.41 5.26
N GLN A 75 -6.59 -3.52 5.13
CA GLN A 75 -7.37 -3.10 3.98
C GLN A 75 -7.32 -1.59 3.69
N PHE A 76 -7.67 -1.21 2.46
CA PHE A 76 -7.94 0.20 2.15
C PHE A 76 -9.24 0.68 2.82
N ASP A 77 -10.30 -0.11 2.64
CA ASP A 77 -11.64 0.05 3.17
C ASP A 77 -12.43 -1.27 3.05
N ASP A 78 -13.73 -1.25 3.40
CA ASP A 78 -14.62 -2.42 3.34
C ASP A 78 -15.10 -2.77 1.91
N SER A 79 -14.77 -1.99 0.87
CA SER A 79 -15.20 -2.29 -0.50
C SER A 79 -14.50 -3.55 -1.03
N ARG A 80 -15.20 -4.33 -1.85
CA ARG A 80 -14.67 -5.54 -2.49
C ARG A 80 -15.23 -5.64 -3.91
N PRO A 81 -14.47 -6.19 -4.88
CA PRO A 81 -14.99 -6.43 -6.23
C PRO A 81 -16.26 -7.29 -6.27
N SER A 82 -16.48 -8.14 -5.26
CA SER A 82 -17.66 -8.99 -5.11
C SER A 82 -18.87 -8.28 -4.50
N ASN A 83 -18.71 -7.07 -3.95
CA ASN A 83 -19.77 -6.33 -3.29
C ASN A 83 -19.86 -4.88 -3.79
N ASN A 84 -20.50 -4.71 -4.94
CA ASN A 84 -20.63 -3.43 -5.63
C ASN A 84 -21.49 -2.38 -4.90
N ASN A 85 -22.13 -2.73 -3.78
CA ASN A 85 -22.97 -1.81 -3.02
C ASN A 85 -22.18 -0.97 -2.00
N ILE A 86 -20.90 -1.31 -1.76
CA ILE A 86 -20.03 -0.55 -0.86
C ILE A 86 -19.13 0.37 -1.70
N PRO A 87 -19.21 1.70 -1.53
CA PRO A 87 -18.33 2.62 -2.24
C PRO A 87 -16.89 2.52 -1.73
N VAL A 88 -15.93 2.76 -2.63
CA VAL A 88 -14.52 2.95 -2.28
C VAL A 88 -14.39 4.28 -1.54
N THR A 89 -13.80 4.26 -0.34
CA THR A 89 -13.66 5.41 0.56
C THR A 89 -12.25 5.61 1.12
N GLY A 90 -11.44 4.55 1.17
CA GLY A 90 -10.12 4.57 1.83
C GLY A 90 -10.18 4.84 3.33
N ARG A 91 -11.33 4.61 3.98
CA ARG A 91 -11.60 5.04 5.36
C ARG A 91 -10.59 4.47 6.35
N ASP A 92 -10.28 3.18 6.26
CA ASP A 92 -9.43 2.48 7.23
C ASP A 92 -7.98 2.98 7.14
N LEU A 93 -7.43 3.00 5.92
CA LEU A 93 -6.08 3.49 5.69
C LEU A 93 -5.93 4.98 6.01
N SER A 94 -6.92 5.81 5.62
CA SER A 94 -6.91 7.25 5.89
C SER A 94 -6.95 7.54 7.39
N LEU A 95 -7.79 6.81 8.13
CA LEU A 95 -7.86 6.92 9.58
C LEU A 95 -6.53 6.54 10.23
N ALA A 96 -5.90 5.45 9.79
CA ALA A 96 -4.59 5.04 10.31
C ALA A 96 -3.53 6.13 10.07
N ILE A 97 -3.45 6.67 8.85
CA ILE A 97 -2.54 7.76 8.49
C ILE A 97 -2.79 9.00 9.37
N ASP A 98 -4.04 9.42 9.52
CA ASP A 98 -4.39 10.60 10.32
C ASP A 98 -4.05 10.41 11.80
N ARG A 99 -4.25 9.20 12.36
CA ARG A 99 -3.83 8.87 13.74
C ARG A 99 -2.32 8.95 13.89
N VAL A 100 -1.55 8.40 12.95
CA VAL A 100 -0.08 8.46 12.96
C VAL A 100 0.40 9.92 12.89
N LEU A 101 -0.14 10.71 11.96
CA LEU A 101 0.25 12.11 11.78
C LEU A 101 -0.15 13.02 12.95
N SER A 102 -1.19 12.67 13.70
CA SER A 102 -1.66 13.40 14.89
C SER A 102 -1.05 12.89 16.20
N GLY A 103 -0.18 11.86 16.16
CA GLY A 103 0.42 11.26 17.34
C GLY A 103 -0.55 10.45 18.20
N GLN A 104 -1.69 10.06 17.63
CA GLN A 104 -2.71 9.24 18.27
C GLN A 104 -2.47 7.74 18.01
N LEU A 105 -3.11 6.88 18.81
CA LEU A 105 -3.05 5.44 18.61
C LEU A 105 -3.82 5.03 17.34
N VAL A 106 -3.21 4.16 16.54
CA VAL A 106 -3.86 3.48 15.41
C VAL A 106 -4.81 2.40 15.97
N PRO A 107 -6.00 2.17 15.39
CA PRO A 107 -6.89 1.10 15.81
C PRO A 107 -6.16 -0.25 15.88
N SER A 108 -6.39 -1.00 16.96
CA SER A 108 -5.83 -2.34 17.16
C SER A 108 -6.51 -3.39 16.29
N GLU A 109 -7.78 -3.17 15.96
CA GLU A 109 -8.51 -4.01 15.00
C GLU A 109 -8.12 -3.59 13.59
N GLN A 110 -7.45 -4.49 12.87
CA GLN A 110 -6.97 -4.31 11.50
C GLN A 110 -7.39 -5.54 10.70
N LYS A 111 -7.69 -5.35 9.41
CA LYS A 111 -8.17 -6.41 8.52
C LYS A 111 -7.20 -6.55 7.34
N PRO A 112 -6.11 -7.32 7.49
CA PRO A 112 -5.26 -7.73 6.36
C PRO A 112 -6.05 -8.53 5.32
#